data_AF-A0A7K1Z7G0-F1
#
_entry.id   AF-A0A7K1Z7G0-F1
#
_cell.length_a   1.000
_cell.length_b   1.000
_cell.length_c   1.000
_cell.angle_alpha   90.00
_cell.angle_beta   90.00
_cell.angle_gamma   90.00
#
_symmetry.space_group_name_H-M   'P 1'
#
loop_
_entity.id
_entity.type
_entity.pdbx_description
1 polymer ?
#
loop_
_entity_poly.entity_id
_entity_poly.type
_entity_poly.pdbx_seq_one_letter_code
_entity_poly.pdbx_strand_id
1 'polypeptide(L)'
;MFTGAVQEQGRVARDLSATMLLAVDVRWIAKRTEVVVDSLQSTDQAVALVLAHRADPLSVGGAVPGLRRISQRVSRLTILRSDHGAIGALSFGAEHAAIGLTTTTRHYATSAMRARRLPGPSSRVFVGSLFDWFLADGIAGWTAAGSDLLCDLHCCEGLSLDRFIDPDLNVNRHNMHALAHAADYVLSAEAFDRPRLFLEQCQAAVSRYGIAGFKGPENPKPQLTSWVLS
;
A
#
# COMPACT_ATOMS: atom_id res chain seq x y z
N MET A 1 15.34 12.68 19.66
CA MET A 1 14.01 12.25 20.17
C MET A 1 13.58 10.91 19.56
N PHE A 2 13.54 10.75 18.22
CA PHE A 2 13.15 9.48 17.58
C PHE A 2 14.03 8.29 18.02
N THR A 3 15.36 8.39 17.88
CA THR A 3 16.31 7.31 18.21
C THR A 3 16.19 6.85 19.67
N GLY A 4 16.15 7.80 20.62
CA GLY A 4 16.00 7.46 22.04
C GLY A 4 14.68 6.75 22.35
N ALA A 5 13.58 7.14 21.69
CA ALA A 5 12.30 6.43 21.84
C ALA A 5 12.36 5.00 21.26
N VAL A 6 12.99 4.82 20.09
CA VAL A 6 13.18 3.49 19.47
C VAL A 6 14.06 2.59 20.36
N GLN A 7 15.15 3.12 20.91
CA GLN A 7 16.03 2.35 21.80
C GLN A 7 15.31 1.90 23.08
N GLU A 8 14.53 2.80 23.70
CA GLU A 8 13.78 2.44 24.91
C GLU A 8 12.67 1.42 24.61
N GLN A 9 11.93 1.59 23.51
CA GLN A 9 10.94 0.58 23.09
C GLN A 9 11.60 -0.75 22.72
N GLY A 10 12.77 -0.72 22.10
CA GLY A 10 13.56 -1.92 21.79
C GLY A 10 14.02 -2.65 23.03
N ARG A 11 14.40 -1.93 24.10
CA ARG A 11 14.73 -2.51 25.40
C ARG A 11 13.52 -3.17 26.05
N VAL A 12 12.38 -2.48 26.11
CA VAL A 12 11.13 -3.04 26.67
C VAL A 12 10.66 -4.26 25.89
N ALA A 13 10.72 -4.22 24.55
CA ALA A 13 10.35 -5.33 23.69
C ALA A 13 11.24 -6.56 23.92
N ARG A 14 12.57 -6.34 24.09
CA ARG A 14 13.51 -7.41 24.44
C ARG A 14 13.19 -8.05 25.78
N ASP A 15 12.96 -7.24 26.81
CA ASP A 15 12.67 -7.71 28.17
C ASP A 15 11.37 -8.55 28.20
N LEU A 16 10.40 -8.22 27.34
CA LEU A 16 9.13 -8.93 27.23
C LEU A 16 9.11 -10.03 26.15
N SER A 17 10.22 -10.25 25.43
CA SER A 17 10.28 -11.15 24.27
C SER A 17 9.19 -10.85 23.22
N ALA A 18 8.94 -9.57 22.95
CA ALA A 18 7.87 -9.09 22.08
C ALA A 18 8.41 -8.44 20.79
N THR A 19 7.58 -8.35 19.76
CA THR A 19 7.84 -7.52 18.58
C THR A 19 7.64 -6.05 18.91
N MET A 20 8.56 -5.19 18.49
CA MET A 20 8.42 -3.75 18.67
C MET A 20 7.47 -3.19 17.60
N LEU A 21 6.32 -2.64 18.02
CA LEU A 21 5.39 -1.95 17.12
C LEU A 21 5.63 -0.44 17.16
N LEU A 22 5.93 0.14 16.00
CA LEU A 22 6.16 1.57 15.85
C LEU A 22 5.19 2.18 14.85
N ALA A 23 4.35 3.10 15.33
CA ALA A 23 3.61 4.01 14.46
C ALA A 23 4.42 5.29 14.25
N VAL A 24 4.88 5.51 13.02
CA VAL A 24 5.82 6.59 12.69
C VAL A 24 5.17 7.55 11.71
N ASP A 25 5.20 8.85 12.02
CA ASP A 25 4.79 9.87 11.05
C ASP A 25 5.61 9.72 9.77
N VAL A 26 4.93 9.55 8.63
CA VAL A 26 5.57 9.20 7.36
C VAL A 26 6.67 10.19 6.93
N ARG A 27 6.63 11.44 7.43
CA ARG A 27 7.68 12.43 7.17
C ARG A 27 9.06 12.00 7.70
N TRP A 28 9.13 11.13 8.71
CA TRP A 28 10.39 10.54 9.16
C TRP A 28 11.02 9.67 8.09
N ILE A 29 10.25 8.72 7.52
CA ILE A 29 10.78 7.84 6.48
C ILE A 29 11.02 8.61 5.17
N ALA A 30 10.27 9.68 4.92
CA ALA A 30 10.38 10.45 3.69
C ALA A 30 11.55 11.46 3.70
N LYS A 31 11.88 12.04 4.86
CA LYS A 31 12.86 13.13 4.97
C LYS A 31 14.09 12.81 5.81
N ARG A 32 14.02 11.76 6.63
CA ARG A 32 15.04 11.36 7.60
C ARG A 32 15.28 9.85 7.54
N THR A 33 15.21 9.27 6.33
CA THR A 33 15.26 7.82 6.09
C THR A 33 16.43 7.15 6.80
N GLU A 34 17.64 7.67 6.64
CA GLU A 34 18.85 7.08 7.24
C GLU A 34 18.80 7.11 8.77
N VAL A 35 18.29 8.19 9.38
CA VAL A 35 18.07 8.23 10.84
C VAL A 35 17.09 7.16 11.29
N VAL A 36 16.04 6.89 10.51
CA VAL A 36 15.09 5.81 10.82
C VAL A 36 15.77 4.46 10.68
N VAL A 37 16.47 4.21 9.57
CA VAL A 37 17.21 2.95 9.33
C VAL A 37 18.20 2.68 10.45
N ASP A 38 19.08 3.63 10.76
CA ASP A 38 20.10 3.47 11.81
C ASP A 38 19.46 3.24 13.18
N SER A 39 18.35 3.93 13.48
CA SER A 39 17.63 3.73 14.75
C SER A 39 17.01 2.34 14.85
N LEU A 40 16.39 1.84 13.77
CA LEU A 40 15.79 0.50 13.76
C LEU A 40 16.86 -0.60 13.80
N GLN A 41 17.94 -0.44 13.04
CA GLN A 41 19.09 -1.36 13.04
C GLN A 41 19.84 -1.38 14.38
N SER A 42 19.76 -0.31 15.18
CA SER A 42 20.35 -0.29 16.53
C SER A 42 19.62 -1.19 17.53
N THR A 43 18.47 -1.77 17.14
CA THR A 43 17.72 -2.73 17.96
C THR A 43 17.81 -4.13 17.35
N ASP A 44 18.09 -5.14 18.16
CA ASP A 44 18.08 -6.56 17.71
C ASP A 44 16.64 -7.15 17.63
N GLN A 45 15.60 -6.32 17.68
CA GLN A 45 14.20 -6.74 17.77
C GLN A 45 13.54 -6.78 16.40
N ALA A 46 12.58 -7.70 16.22
CA ALA A 46 11.66 -7.61 15.08
C ALA A 46 10.83 -6.33 15.19
N VAL A 47 10.58 -5.67 14.06
CA VAL A 47 9.89 -4.38 14.00
C VAL A 47 8.62 -4.49 13.18
N ALA A 48 7.48 -4.16 13.77
CA ALA A 48 6.24 -3.91 13.06
C ALA A 48 6.06 -2.40 12.85
N LEU A 49 6.16 -1.93 11.61
CA LEU A 49 6.08 -0.52 11.23
C LEU A 49 4.70 -0.17 10.68
N VAL A 50 4.09 0.88 11.24
CA VAL A 50 2.87 1.51 10.74
C VAL A 50 3.20 2.94 10.30
N LEU A 51 2.86 3.30 9.07
CA LEU A 51 3.06 4.66 8.56
C LEU A 51 1.87 5.54 8.91
N ALA A 52 2.11 6.55 9.74
CA ALA A 52 1.08 7.48 10.20
C ALA A 52 0.98 8.69 9.25
N HIS A 53 -0.22 8.94 8.73
CA HIS A 53 -0.54 10.14 7.96
C HIS A 53 -2.06 10.40 7.96
N ARG A 54 -2.47 11.65 7.74
CA ARG A 54 -3.91 12.02 7.70
C ARG A 54 -4.65 11.46 6.47
N ALA A 55 -3.89 11.14 5.44
CA ALA A 55 -4.35 10.58 4.18
C ALA A 55 -3.51 9.33 3.86
N ASP A 56 -3.35 9.00 2.59
CA ASP A 56 -2.36 8.02 2.16
C ASP A 56 -0.94 8.46 2.61
N PRO A 57 -0.21 7.64 3.39
CA PRO A 57 1.16 7.97 3.79
C PRO A 57 2.14 7.93 2.62
N LEU A 58 1.98 7.01 1.68
CA LEU A 58 2.93 6.80 0.58
C LEU A 58 2.75 7.80 -0.57
N SER A 59 1.68 8.60 -0.53
CA SER A 59 1.56 9.78 -1.40
C SER A 59 2.46 10.95 -0.98
N VAL A 60 3.14 10.87 0.17
CA VAL A 60 4.08 11.91 0.61
C VAL A 60 5.39 11.79 -0.16
N GLY A 61 5.85 12.88 -0.79
CA GLY A 61 7.10 12.88 -1.55
C GLY A 61 8.30 12.37 -0.73
N GLY A 62 9.00 11.37 -1.26
CA GLY A 62 10.11 10.67 -0.60
C GLY A 62 9.71 9.47 0.25
N ALA A 63 8.41 9.26 0.53
CA ALA A 63 7.97 8.15 1.39
C ALA A 63 8.23 6.77 0.78
N VAL A 64 7.98 6.60 -0.52
CA VAL A 64 8.22 5.33 -1.22
C VAL A 64 9.72 4.97 -1.29
N PRO A 65 10.63 5.86 -1.75
CA PRO A 65 12.08 5.62 -1.65
C PRO A 65 12.53 5.33 -0.22
N GLY A 66 11.96 6.03 0.77
CA GLY A 66 12.22 5.80 2.18
C GLY A 66 11.81 4.40 2.64
N LEU A 67 10.59 3.96 2.30
CA LEU A 67 10.08 2.63 2.62
C LEU A 67 10.91 1.53 1.93
N ARG A 68 11.28 1.71 0.66
CA ARG A 68 12.18 0.80 -0.05
C ARG A 68 13.51 0.66 0.67
N ARG A 69 14.15 1.78 1.02
CA ARG A 69 15.44 1.79 1.73
C ARG A 69 15.37 1.09 3.09
N ILE A 70 14.28 1.31 3.84
CA ILE A 70 14.04 0.64 5.12
C ILE A 70 13.86 -0.87 4.91
N SER A 71 13.05 -1.28 3.93
CA SER A 71 12.77 -2.69 3.63
C SER A 71 14.03 -3.46 3.23
N GLN A 72 14.97 -2.81 2.54
CA GLN A 72 16.24 -3.41 2.13
C GLN A 72 17.26 -3.56 3.28
N ARG A 73 17.18 -2.72 4.33
CA ARG A 73 18.22 -2.60 5.35
C ARG A 73 17.82 -3.11 6.72
N VAL A 74 16.54 -3.06 7.05
CA VAL A 74 16.05 -3.48 8.36
C VAL A 74 15.61 -4.94 8.27
N SER A 75 16.33 -5.82 8.96
CA SER A 75 15.95 -7.23 9.07
C SER A 75 14.70 -7.39 9.93
N ARG A 76 13.94 -8.47 9.71
CA ARG A 76 12.74 -8.81 10.50
C ARG A 76 11.70 -7.68 10.56
N LEU A 77 11.54 -7.00 9.42
CA LEU A 77 10.60 -5.92 9.25
C LEU A 77 9.22 -6.45 8.84
N THR A 78 8.19 -6.01 9.55
CA THR A 78 6.78 -6.21 9.22
C THR A 78 6.13 -4.87 8.89
N ILE A 79 5.47 -4.74 7.74
CA ILE A 79 4.69 -3.55 7.40
C ILE A 79 3.22 -3.75 7.73
N LEU A 80 2.67 -2.97 8.65
CA LEU A 80 1.27 -3.05 9.01
C LEU A 80 0.50 -1.83 8.52
N ARG A 81 -0.81 -2.02 8.31
CA ARG A 81 -1.74 -0.93 7.95
C ARG A 81 -1.23 -0.20 6.72
N SER A 82 -1.08 -0.94 5.63
CA SER A 82 -0.64 -0.42 4.33
C SER A 82 -1.65 -0.80 3.25
N ASP A 83 -1.49 -0.21 2.08
CA ASP A 83 -2.23 -0.52 0.87
C ASP A 83 -1.42 -1.49 -0.02
N HIS A 84 -1.48 -1.36 -1.34
CA HIS A 84 -0.67 -2.17 -2.26
C HIS A 84 0.85 -1.92 -2.12
N GLY A 85 1.28 -0.83 -1.48
CA GLY A 85 2.68 -0.54 -1.19
C GLY A 85 3.34 -1.56 -0.25
N ALA A 86 2.55 -2.34 0.49
CA ALA A 86 3.05 -3.48 1.27
C ALA A 86 3.62 -4.59 0.38
N ILE A 87 3.08 -4.79 -0.84
CA ILE A 87 3.67 -5.72 -1.82
C ILE A 87 5.05 -5.22 -2.22
N GLY A 88 5.21 -3.91 -2.43
CA GLY A 88 6.51 -3.29 -2.68
C GLY A 88 7.49 -3.53 -1.54
N ALA A 89 7.08 -3.27 -0.29
CA ALA A 89 7.94 -3.54 0.87
C ALA A 89 8.41 -5.00 0.95
N LEU A 90 7.51 -5.97 0.75
CA LEU A 90 7.85 -7.40 0.70
C LEU A 90 8.84 -7.71 -0.43
N SER A 91 8.62 -7.11 -1.61
CA SER A 91 9.50 -7.28 -2.77
C SER A 91 10.93 -6.81 -2.49
N PHE A 92 11.08 -5.82 -1.62
CA PHE A 92 12.37 -5.20 -1.27
C PHE A 92 12.97 -5.70 0.05
N GLY A 93 12.40 -6.72 0.70
CA GLY A 93 13.03 -7.40 1.83
C GLY A 93 12.27 -7.35 3.16
N ALA A 94 11.08 -6.73 3.23
CA ALA A 94 10.22 -6.92 4.40
C ALA A 94 9.82 -8.40 4.53
N GLU A 95 9.77 -8.91 5.75
CA GLU A 95 9.47 -10.33 6.04
C GLU A 95 7.96 -10.59 5.99
N HIS A 96 7.17 -9.65 6.50
CA HIS A 96 5.72 -9.75 6.54
C HIS A 96 5.07 -8.41 6.17
N ALA A 97 3.83 -8.47 5.68
CA ALA A 97 3.02 -7.27 5.55
C ALA A 97 1.52 -7.56 5.72
N ALA A 98 0.77 -6.53 6.12
CA ALA A 98 -0.68 -6.56 6.22
C ALA A 98 -1.30 -5.45 5.35
N ILE A 99 -2.11 -5.88 4.37
CA ILE A 99 -2.81 -4.99 3.44
C ILE A 99 -4.26 -4.81 3.90
N GLY A 100 -4.68 -3.56 4.08
CA GLY A 100 -6.05 -3.24 4.47
C GLY A 100 -7.06 -3.30 3.31
N LEU A 101 -8.26 -3.81 3.56
CA LEU A 101 -9.36 -3.79 2.58
C LEU A 101 -10.18 -2.49 2.62
N THR A 102 -10.10 -1.75 3.71
CA THR A 102 -10.79 -0.48 3.93
C THR A 102 -9.79 0.65 4.15
N THR A 103 -10.17 1.90 3.90
CA THR A 103 -9.28 3.06 4.18
C THR A 103 -8.82 3.09 5.63
N THR A 104 -9.69 2.72 6.58
CA THR A 104 -9.35 2.70 8.02
C THR A 104 -8.43 1.56 8.40
N THR A 105 -8.31 0.50 7.60
CA THR A 105 -7.34 -0.59 7.82
C THR A 105 -6.07 -0.39 6.99
N ARG A 106 -6.12 0.38 5.90
CA ARG A 106 -4.95 0.75 5.08
C ARG A 106 -4.17 1.93 5.63
N HIS A 107 -4.81 2.88 6.30
CA HIS A 107 -4.16 4.08 6.79
C HIS A 107 -4.26 4.17 8.31
N TYR A 108 -3.27 4.80 8.93
CA TYR A 108 -3.30 5.16 10.34
C TYR A 108 -3.13 6.67 10.48
N ALA A 109 -4.10 7.30 11.14
CA ALA A 109 -4.06 8.71 11.51
C ALA A 109 -4.27 8.81 13.03
N THR A 110 -3.40 9.56 13.71
CA THR A 110 -3.59 9.88 15.13
C THR A 110 -4.86 10.72 15.31
N SER A 111 -5.39 10.80 16.53
CA SER A 111 -6.59 11.60 16.83
C SER A 111 -6.46 13.06 16.37
N ALA A 112 -5.27 13.65 16.50
CA ALA A 112 -4.95 15.00 16.05
C ALA A 112 -4.89 15.16 14.52
N MET A 113 -4.83 14.05 13.77
CA MET A 113 -4.67 14.02 12.30
C MET A 113 -5.92 13.51 11.58
N ARG A 114 -7.00 13.18 12.31
CA ARG A 114 -8.21 12.60 11.69
C ARG A 114 -8.88 13.62 10.77
N ALA A 115 -8.93 13.29 9.49
CA ALA A 115 -9.75 14.02 8.53
C ALA A 115 -11.23 13.83 8.86
N ARG A 116 -12.05 14.84 8.52
CA ARG A 116 -13.51 14.73 8.58
C ARG A 116 -13.96 13.64 7.60
N ARG A 117 -14.75 12.68 8.06
CA ARG A 117 -15.34 11.65 7.20
C ARG A 117 -16.31 12.33 6.24
N LEU A 118 -16.00 12.34 4.96
CA LEU A 118 -16.98 12.71 3.94
C LEU A 118 -18.00 11.56 3.83
N PRO A 119 -19.32 11.87 3.90
CA PRO A 119 -20.36 10.85 3.76
C PRO A 119 -20.40 10.31 2.33
N GLY A 120 -20.68 9.02 2.18
CA GLY A 120 -20.89 8.35 0.90
C GLY A 120 -20.85 6.82 1.08
N PRO A 121 -21.87 6.07 0.59
CA PRO A 121 -21.93 4.61 0.73
C PRO A 121 -21.04 3.87 -0.29
N SER A 122 -20.44 4.58 -1.25
CA SER A 122 -19.70 4.00 -2.37
C SER A 122 -18.51 3.14 -1.88
N SER A 123 -18.51 1.87 -2.31
CA SER A 123 -17.47 0.90 -2.01
C SER A 123 -16.12 1.33 -2.57
N ARG A 124 -15.03 0.97 -1.86
CA ARG A 124 -13.66 1.13 -2.37
C ARG A 124 -13.24 -0.16 -3.08
N VAL A 125 -12.98 -0.07 -4.37
CA VAL A 125 -12.62 -1.19 -5.24
C VAL A 125 -11.13 -1.08 -5.59
N PHE A 126 -10.38 -2.16 -5.41
CA PHE A 126 -9.02 -2.29 -5.94
C PHE A 126 -9.11 -2.71 -7.41
N VAL A 127 -8.57 -1.89 -8.31
CA VAL A 127 -8.58 -2.13 -9.76
C VAL A 127 -7.18 -2.62 -10.14
N GLY A 128 -7.04 -3.95 -10.29
CA GLY A 128 -5.73 -4.57 -10.50
C GLY A 128 -5.00 -4.08 -11.74
N SER A 129 -5.73 -3.81 -12.82
CA SER A 129 -5.20 -3.21 -14.05
C SER A 129 -4.54 -1.85 -13.84
N LEU A 130 -5.09 -1.04 -12.95
CA LEU A 130 -4.58 0.30 -12.61
C LEU A 130 -3.71 0.30 -11.35
N PHE A 131 -3.57 -0.87 -10.72
CA PHE A 131 -2.87 -1.13 -9.46
C PHE A 131 -3.21 -0.15 -8.34
N ASP A 132 -4.49 0.21 -8.21
CA ASP A 132 -4.92 1.27 -7.30
C ASP A 132 -6.39 1.15 -6.84
N TRP A 133 -6.75 1.94 -5.83
CA TRP A 133 -8.05 1.99 -5.16
C TRP A 133 -8.90 3.17 -5.62
N PHE A 134 -10.10 2.86 -6.13
CA PHE A 134 -11.09 3.85 -6.56
C PHE A 134 -12.42 3.65 -5.84
N LEU A 135 -13.26 4.68 -5.88
CA LEU A 135 -14.65 4.53 -5.44
C LEU A 135 -15.47 3.93 -6.60
N ALA A 136 -16.46 3.10 -6.27
CA ALA A 136 -17.28 2.41 -7.26
C ALA A 136 -18.09 3.38 -8.15
N ASP A 137 -18.58 4.49 -7.59
CA ASP A 137 -19.23 5.59 -8.34
C ASP A 137 -18.30 6.22 -9.40
N GLY A 138 -17.02 6.41 -9.08
CA GLY A 138 -16.00 6.85 -10.04
C GLY A 138 -15.81 5.85 -11.18
N ILE A 139 -15.71 4.57 -10.85
CA ILE A 139 -15.62 3.48 -11.84
C ILE A 139 -16.86 3.47 -12.74
N ALA A 140 -18.06 3.56 -12.17
CA ALA A 140 -19.31 3.61 -12.93
C ALA A 140 -19.37 4.81 -13.88
N GLY A 141 -18.89 5.99 -13.44
CA GLY A 141 -18.76 7.15 -14.32
C GLY A 141 -17.84 6.91 -15.52
N TRP A 142 -16.70 6.26 -15.29
CA TRP A 142 -15.75 5.89 -16.35
C TRP A 142 -16.29 4.82 -17.28
N THR A 143 -17.01 3.84 -16.74
CA THR A 143 -17.68 2.79 -17.51
C THR A 143 -18.79 3.34 -18.38
N ALA A 144 -19.62 4.24 -17.86
CA ALA A 144 -20.62 4.96 -18.64
C ALA A 144 -20.00 5.82 -19.76
N ALA A 145 -18.79 6.32 -19.56
CA ALA A 145 -18.02 7.04 -20.57
C ALA A 145 -17.33 6.11 -21.59
N GLY A 146 -17.38 4.79 -21.41
CA GLY A 146 -16.84 3.79 -22.34
C GLY A 146 -15.55 3.10 -21.90
N SER A 147 -15.12 3.26 -20.65
CA SER A 147 -14.00 2.49 -20.10
C SER A 147 -14.44 1.08 -19.71
N ASP A 148 -13.62 0.08 -20.06
CA ASP A 148 -13.89 -1.29 -19.67
C ASP A 148 -12.94 -1.73 -18.55
N LEU A 149 -13.42 -1.65 -17.30
CA LEU A 149 -12.68 -2.04 -16.10
C LEU A 149 -13.26 -3.35 -15.56
N LEU A 150 -12.83 -4.45 -16.18
CA LEU A 150 -13.24 -5.81 -15.83
C LEU A 150 -12.34 -6.44 -14.76
N CYS A 151 -12.86 -7.50 -14.14
CA CYS A 151 -12.05 -8.42 -13.33
C CYS A 151 -12.16 -9.84 -13.85
N ASP A 152 -11.08 -10.32 -14.45
CA ASP A 152 -10.98 -11.67 -15.05
C ASP A 152 -10.69 -12.77 -14.02
N LEU A 153 -10.56 -12.42 -12.74
CA LEU A 153 -10.36 -13.39 -11.69
C LEU A 153 -11.63 -14.21 -11.45
N HIS A 154 -11.46 -15.47 -11.06
CA HIS A 154 -12.56 -16.40 -10.83
C HIS A 154 -13.62 -15.90 -9.84
N CYS A 155 -13.27 -15.02 -8.90
CA CYS A 155 -14.24 -14.42 -7.98
C CYS A 155 -15.22 -13.44 -8.64
N CYS A 156 -14.92 -12.97 -9.85
CA CYS A 156 -15.68 -11.96 -10.57
C CYS A 156 -16.21 -12.43 -11.92
N GLU A 157 -15.73 -13.55 -12.47
CA GLU A 157 -16.24 -14.17 -13.70
C GLU A 157 -16.21 -13.21 -14.91
N GLY A 158 -15.20 -12.34 -14.99
CA GLY A 158 -15.05 -11.38 -16.09
C GLY A 158 -16.00 -10.18 -16.00
N LEU A 159 -16.79 -10.06 -14.93
CA LEU A 159 -17.76 -8.96 -14.80
C LEU A 159 -17.07 -7.62 -14.50
N SER A 160 -17.73 -6.55 -14.94
CA SER A 160 -17.30 -5.17 -14.75
C SER A 160 -17.25 -4.78 -13.27
N LEU A 161 -16.29 -3.93 -12.91
CA LEU A 161 -16.07 -3.44 -11.55
C LEU A 161 -17.05 -2.35 -11.13
N ASP A 162 -17.74 -1.70 -12.07
CA ASP A 162 -18.79 -0.71 -11.78
C ASP A 162 -19.98 -1.31 -11.01
N ARG A 163 -20.23 -2.61 -11.14
CA ARG A 163 -21.27 -3.34 -10.41
C ARG A 163 -21.20 -3.12 -8.90
N PHE A 164 -20.02 -2.85 -8.34
CA PHE A 164 -19.84 -2.57 -6.91
C PHE A 164 -20.40 -1.21 -6.47
N ILE A 165 -21.07 -0.48 -7.37
CA ILE A 165 -22.01 0.59 -7.00
C ILE A 165 -23.21 0.05 -6.22
N ASP A 166 -23.56 -1.22 -6.44
CA ASP A 166 -24.54 -1.96 -5.66
C ASP A 166 -23.96 -2.27 -4.25
N PRO A 167 -24.53 -1.70 -3.18
CA PRO A 167 -24.04 -1.89 -1.82
C PRO A 167 -24.24 -3.32 -1.29
N ASP A 168 -25.10 -4.13 -1.91
CA ASP A 168 -25.37 -5.51 -1.48
C ASP A 168 -24.27 -6.48 -1.96
N LEU A 169 -23.44 -6.05 -2.92
CA LEU A 169 -22.31 -6.85 -3.40
C LEU A 169 -21.12 -6.80 -2.45
N ASN A 170 -20.55 -7.98 -2.16
CA ASN A 170 -19.37 -8.11 -1.32
C ASN A 170 -18.09 -7.70 -2.07
N VAL A 171 -17.76 -6.41 -2.04
CA VAL A 171 -16.51 -5.86 -2.60
C VAL A 171 -15.24 -6.42 -1.94
N ASN A 172 -15.31 -6.83 -0.67
CA ASN A 172 -14.14 -7.33 0.05
C ASN A 172 -13.63 -8.64 -0.54
N ARG A 173 -14.54 -9.52 -1.03
CA ARG A 173 -14.14 -10.75 -1.72
C ARG A 173 -13.28 -10.42 -2.95
N HIS A 174 -13.76 -9.52 -3.82
CA HIS A 174 -13.00 -9.05 -4.99
C HIS A 174 -11.65 -8.45 -4.58
N ASN A 175 -11.66 -7.50 -3.64
CA ASN A 175 -10.44 -6.82 -3.20
C ASN A 175 -9.39 -7.80 -2.65
N MET A 176 -9.81 -8.79 -1.85
CA MET A 176 -8.92 -9.84 -1.35
C MET A 176 -8.30 -10.64 -2.48
N HIS A 177 -9.11 -11.14 -3.42
CA HIS A 177 -8.60 -11.93 -4.54
C HIS A 177 -7.68 -11.12 -5.45
N ALA A 178 -8.03 -9.87 -5.76
CA ALA A 178 -7.23 -9.01 -6.62
C ALA A 178 -5.87 -8.64 -5.98
N LEU A 179 -5.84 -8.34 -4.68
CA LEU A 179 -4.59 -8.11 -3.95
C LEU A 179 -3.76 -9.38 -3.80
N ALA A 180 -4.41 -10.52 -3.49
CA ALA A 180 -3.73 -11.81 -3.36
C ALA A 180 -3.12 -12.23 -4.70
N HIS A 181 -3.82 -12.04 -5.82
CA HIS A 181 -3.29 -12.31 -7.15
C HIS A 181 -2.08 -11.44 -7.49
N ALA A 182 -2.16 -10.13 -7.21
CA ALA A 182 -1.04 -9.20 -7.38
C ALA A 182 0.18 -9.58 -6.52
N ALA A 183 -0.06 -9.98 -5.26
CA ALA A 183 1.00 -10.39 -4.36
C ALA A 183 1.60 -11.74 -4.79
N ASP A 184 0.77 -12.72 -5.15
CA ASP A 184 1.20 -14.04 -5.60
C ASP A 184 2.10 -13.96 -6.84
N TYR A 185 1.74 -13.14 -7.84
CA TYR A 185 2.57 -12.90 -9.02
C TYR A 185 4.01 -12.48 -8.68
N VAL A 186 4.19 -11.70 -7.61
CA VAL A 186 5.51 -11.23 -7.18
C VAL A 186 6.19 -12.21 -6.24
N LEU A 187 5.46 -12.67 -5.21
CA LEU A 187 6.04 -13.41 -4.09
C LEU A 187 6.31 -14.88 -4.41
N SER A 188 5.66 -15.43 -5.44
CA SER A 188 5.95 -16.77 -5.98
C SER A 188 7.27 -16.83 -6.74
N ALA A 189 7.83 -15.68 -7.15
CA ALA A 189 9.14 -15.61 -7.77
C ALA A 189 10.29 -15.71 -6.75
N GLU A 190 11.47 -16.05 -7.25
CA GLU A 190 12.72 -16.02 -6.49
C GLU A 190 12.95 -14.63 -5.88
N ALA A 191 13.51 -14.60 -4.66
CA ALA A 191 13.67 -13.37 -3.88
C ALA A 191 14.40 -12.25 -4.66
N PHE A 192 15.34 -12.63 -5.53
CA PHE A 192 16.09 -11.70 -6.38
C PHE A 192 15.24 -11.05 -7.49
N ASP A 193 14.20 -11.73 -8.00
CA ASP A 193 13.34 -11.26 -9.08
C ASP A 193 12.16 -10.40 -8.59
N ARG A 194 11.76 -10.54 -7.33
CA ARG A 194 10.59 -9.86 -6.76
C ARG A 194 10.60 -8.35 -6.97
N PRO A 195 11.71 -7.61 -6.71
CA PRO A 195 11.77 -6.17 -6.98
C PRO A 195 11.41 -5.83 -8.43
N ARG A 196 11.99 -6.56 -9.39
CA ARG A 196 11.79 -6.32 -10.82
C ARG A 196 10.33 -6.55 -11.20
N LEU A 197 9.76 -7.69 -10.81
CA LEU A 197 8.37 -8.05 -11.13
C LEU A 197 7.35 -7.08 -10.53
N PHE A 198 7.60 -6.60 -9.30
CA PHE A 198 6.76 -5.57 -8.69
C PHE A 198 6.85 -4.24 -9.45
N LEU A 199 8.06 -3.80 -9.82
CA LEU A 199 8.24 -2.56 -10.59
C LEU A 199 7.62 -2.66 -11.98
N GLU A 200 7.69 -3.82 -12.64
CA GLU A 200 7.03 -4.10 -13.92
C GLU A 200 5.50 -4.00 -13.79
N GLN A 201 4.90 -4.52 -12.72
CA GLN A 201 3.47 -4.32 -12.46
C GLN A 201 3.12 -2.84 -12.29
N CYS A 202 3.90 -2.09 -11.52
CA CYS A 202 3.71 -0.65 -11.34
C CYS A 202 3.83 0.10 -12.69
N GLN A 203 4.82 -0.24 -13.50
CA GLN A 203 5.03 0.35 -14.83
C GLN A 203 3.87 0.03 -15.79
N ALA A 204 3.42 -1.22 -15.82
CA ALA A 204 2.29 -1.65 -16.63
C ALA A 204 0.97 -1.00 -16.21
N ALA A 205 0.81 -0.70 -14.92
CA ALA A 205 -0.31 0.06 -14.41
C ALA A 205 -0.22 1.53 -14.83
N VAL A 206 0.93 2.19 -14.65
CA VAL A 206 1.15 3.59 -15.04
C VAL A 206 0.92 3.80 -16.55
N SER A 207 1.33 2.86 -17.40
CA SER A 207 1.16 2.98 -18.85
C SER A 207 -0.30 2.95 -19.31
N ARG A 208 -1.24 2.52 -18.45
CA ARG A 208 -2.68 2.54 -18.74
C ARG A 208 -3.33 3.90 -18.49
N TYR A 209 -2.71 4.76 -17.69
CA TYR A 209 -3.20 6.11 -17.48
C TYR A 209 -2.88 6.99 -18.69
N GLY A 210 -3.78 7.92 -19.03
CA GLY A 210 -3.57 8.86 -20.13
C GLY A 210 -3.57 8.24 -21.53
N ILE A 211 -3.90 6.95 -21.69
CA ILE A 211 -4.08 6.32 -23.01
C ILE A 211 -5.20 7.06 -23.76
N ALA A 212 -4.92 7.46 -25.00
CA ALA A 212 -5.92 8.08 -25.87
C ALA A 212 -7.14 7.17 -26.02
N GLY A 213 -8.33 7.70 -25.70
CA GLY A 213 -9.59 6.95 -25.75
C GLY A 213 -9.95 6.23 -24.45
N PHE A 214 -9.03 6.07 -23.50
CA PHE A 214 -9.36 5.61 -22.15
C PHE A 214 -10.12 6.72 -21.41
N LYS A 215 -11.34 6.44 -20.94
CA LYS A 215 -12.21 7.40 -20.26
C LYS A 215 -12.21 7.21 -18.74
N GLY A 216 -11.09 6.74 -18.21
CA GLY A 216 -10.85 6.46 -16.80
C GLY A 216 -10.13 7.61 -16.08
N PRO A 217 -9.44 7.33 -14.96
CA PRO A 217 -8.64 8.33 -14.28
C PRO A 217 -7.49 8.79 -15.19
N GLU A 218 -7.30 10.11 -15.27
CA GLU A 218 -6.28 10.71 -16.13
C GLU A 218 -4.86 10.49 -15.60
N ASN A 219 -4.70 10.53 -14.28
CA ASN A 219 -3.39 10.50 -13.63
C ASN A 219 -3.28 9.37 -12.60
N PRO A 220 -2.14 8.65 -12.56
CA PRO A 220 -1.84 7.70 -11.50
C PRO A 220 -1.65 8.40 -10.15
N LYS A 221 -1.91 7.69 -9.04
CA LYS A 221 -1.60 8.22 -7.71
C LYS A 221 -0.09 8.43 -7.51
N PRO A 222 0.31 9.41 -6.68
CA PRO A 222 1.72 9.70 -6.42
C PRO A 222 2.53 8.52 -5.90
N GLN A 223 1.91 7.63 -5.11
CA GLN A 223 2.58 6.41 -4.64
C GLN A 223 3.00 5.51 -5.81
N LEU A 224 2.10 5.27 -6.77
CA LEU A 224 2.34 4.37 -7.89
C LEU A 224 3.49 4.88 -8.77
N THR A 225 3.47 6.16 -9.12
CA THR A 225 4.57 6.78 -9.87
C THR A 225 5.87 6.80 -9.09
N SER A 226 5.79 7.04 -7.77
CA SER A 226 6.99 7.03 -6.94
C SER A 226 7.64 5.65 -6.85
N TRP A 227 6.90 4.54 -6.97
CA TRP A 227 7.50 3.20 -7.06
C TRP A 227 8.27 3.04 -8.36
N VAL A 228 7.69 3.42 -9.49
CA VAL A 228 8.32 3.34 -10.81
C VAL A 228 9.63 4.14 -10.88
N LEU A 229 9.68 5.29 -10.20
CA LEU A 229 10.84 6.19 -10.19
C LEU A 229 11.85 5.90 -9.07
N SER A 230 11.55 4.97 -8.14
CA SER A 230 12.39 4.71 -6.96
C SER A 230 13.57 3.80 -7.21
#